data_AF-A0A7J4PJF0-F1
#
_entry.id   AF-A0A7J4PJF0-F1
#
_cell.length_a   1.000
_cell.length_b   1.000
_cell.length_c   1.000
_cell.angle_alpha   90.00
_cell.angle_beta   90.00
_cell.angle_gamma   90.00
#
_symmetry.space_group_name_H-M   'P 1'
#
loop_
_entity.id
_entity.type
_entity.pdbx_description
1 polymer ?
#
loop_
_entity_poly.entity_id
_entity_poly.type
_entity_poly.pdbx_seq_one_letter_code
_entity_poly.pdbx_strand_id
1 'polypeptide(L)'
;MGNWVCTSFSSGYEPIRKAGGEAYYLLEEGFVVNPGYSEVPEIRRFEPVEPEVLGLSRGEDMYELVEDLERLRFLKDPQEFEEFFGEAYEEN
;
A
#
# COMPACT_ATOMS: atom_id res chain seq x y z
N MET A 1 1.39 -13.69 -6.51
CA MET A 1 1.52 -12.33 -5.96
C MET A 1 2.94 -11.88 -6.25
N GLY A 2 3.12 -10.78 -6.97
CA GLY A 2 4.43 -10.21 -7.29
C GLY A 2 4.49 -8.81 -6.70
N ASN A 3 5.60 -8.47 -6.06
CA ASN A 3 5.84 -7.14 -5.51
C ASN A 3 7.00 -6.52 -6.29
N TRP A 4 6.87 -5.26 -6.69
CA TRP A 4 8.04 -4.48 -7.03
C TRP A 4 8.72 -4.03 -5.75
N VAL A 5 10.02 -4.28 -5.69
CA VAL A 5 10.85 -3.87 -4.58
C VAL A 5 12.14 -3.31 -5.13
N CYS A 6 12.63 -2.23 -4.52
CA CYS A 6 13.95 -1.71 -4.84
C CYS A 6 15.02 -2.76 -4.45
N THR A 7 16.18 -2.74 -5.11
CA THR A 7 17.29 -3.65 -4.77
C THR A 7 17.82 -3.45 -3.35
N SER A 8 17.61 -2.26 -2.77
CA SER A 8 17.95 -1.94 -1.37
C SER A 8 16.82 -2.23 -0.38
N PHE A 9 15.69 -2.78 -0.83
CA PHE A 9 14.56 -3.11 0.05
C PHE A 9 14.89 -4.31 0.95
N SER A 10 14.41 -4.25 2.20
CA SER A 10 14.44 -5.37 3.14
C SER A 10 13.10 -5.49 3.85
N SER A 11 12.59 -6.70 4.01
CA SER A 11 11.33 -6.92 4.71
C SER A 11 11.45 -6.75 6.23
N GLY A 12 10.54 -5.98 6.82
CA GLY A 12 10.41 -5.81 8.27
C GLY A 12 9.20 -6.55 8.85
N TYR A 13 9.33 -7.86 9.12
CA TYR A 13 8.22 -8.68 9.63
C TYR A 13 8.13 -8.76 11.16
N GLU A 14 9.12 -8.25 11.88
CA GLU A 14 9.21 -8.40 13.33
C GLU A 14 7.99 -7.86 14.11
N PRO A 15 7.41 -6.69 13.78
CA PRO A 15 6.24 -6.19 14.49
C PRO A 15 5.02 -7.13 14.36
N ILE A 16 4.73 -7.58 13.14
CA ILE A 16 3.63 -8.51 12.83
C ILE A 16 3.82 -9.84 13.57
N ARG A 17 5.06 -10.35 13.63
CA ARG A 17 5.37 -11.57 14.39
C ARG A 17 5.12 -11.41 15.88
N LYS A 18 5.57 -10.30 16.48
CA LYS A 18 5.35 -10.01 17.91
C LYS A 18 3.87 -9.85 18.26
N ALA A 19 3.09 -9.28 17.35
CA ALA A 19 1.64 -9.11 17.52
C ALA A 19 0.82 -10.37 17.20
N GLY A 20 1.46 -11.46 16.75
CA GLY A 20 0.76 -12.70 16.41
C GLY A 20 -0.07 -12.64 15.12
N GLY A 21 0.22 -11.69 14.23
CA GLY A 21 -0.51 -11.48 12.98
C GLY A 21 -0.79 -10.02 12.70
N GLU A 22 -1.69 -9.78 11.74
CA GLU A 22 -2.15 -8.45 11.34
C GLU A 22 -3.10 -7.82 12.39
N ALA A 23 -3.43 -6.54 12.21
CA ALA A 23 -4.29 -5.79 13.14
C ALA A 23 -5.75 -6.28 13.19
N TYR A 24 -6.22 -6.96 12.14
CA TYR A 24 -7.56 -7.55 12.05
C TYR A 24 -7.51 -8.95 11.47
N TYR A 25 -8.43 -9.80 11.91
CA TYR A 25 -8.73 -11.09 11.29
C TYR A 25 -10.09 -11.02 10.60
N LEU A 26 -10.15 -11.39 9.32
CA LEU A 26 -11.41 -11.57 8.60
C LEU A 26 -11.95 -12.99 8.85
N LEU A 27 -13.06 -13.08 9.57
CA LEU A 27 -13.80 -14.30 9.86
C LEU A 27 -15.11 -14.32 9.05
N GLU A 28 -15.83 -15.45 9.07
CA GLU A 28 -17.13 -15.59 8.38
C GLU A 28 -18.15 -14.53 8.83
N GLU A 29 -18.09 -14.14 10.10
CA GLU A 29 -19.00 -13.17 10.73
C GLU A 29 -18.52 -11.72 10.58
N GLY A 30 -17.31 -11.50 10.04
CA GLY A 30 -16.73 -10.17 9.82
C GLY A 30 -15.33 -10.00 10.41
N PHE A 31 -14.94 -8.74 10.60
CA PHE A 31 -13.61 -8.39 11.10
C PHE A 31 -13.54 -8.40 12.63
N VAL A 32 -12.51 -9.03 13.16
CA VAL A 32 -12.19 -9.05 14.61
C VAL A 32 -10.83 -8.40 14.84
N VAL A 33 -10.76 -7.49 15.81
CA VAL A 33 -9.52 -6.80 16.21
C VAL A 33 -8.54 -7.81 16.82
N ASN A 34 -7.27 -7.75 16.41
CA ASN A 34 -6.22 -8.55 17.02
C ASN A 34 -5.84 -7.97 18.40
N PRO A 35 -5.99 -8.73 19.50
CA PRO A 35 -5.64 -8.27 20.85
C PRO A 35 -4.14 -8.06 21.08
N GLY A 36 -3.28 -8.49 20.15
CA GLY A 36 -1.83 -8.26 20.18
C GLY A 36 -1.41 -6.81 19.92
N TYR A 37 -2.34 -5.95 19.51
CA TYR A 37 -2.12 -4.51 19.29
C TYR A 37 -2.75 -3.70 20.43
N SER A 38 -2.02 -2.69 20.93
CA SER A 38 -2.52 -1.79 21.99
C SER A 38 -3.57 -0.81 21.49
N GLU A 39 -3.48 -0.43 20.21
CA GLU A 39 -4.38 0.49 19.54
C GLU A 39 -4.51 0.04 18.09
N VAL A 40 -5.76 0.03 17.58
CA VAL A 40 -6.05 -0.38 16.21
C VAL A 40 -7.01 0.65 15.60
N PRO A 41 -6.64 1.30 14.48
CA PRO A 41 -7.51 2.26 13.81
C PRO A 41 -8.72 1.57 13.18
N GLU A 42 -9.86 2.25 13.14
CA GLU A 42 -11.07 1.72 12.51
C GLU A 42 -10.87 1.42 11.02
N ILE A 43 -11.54 0.36 10.54
CA ILE A 43 -11.52 0.00 9.12
C ILE A 43 -12.25 1.06 8.32
N ARG A 44 -11.54 1.64 7.34
CA ARG A 44 -12.08 2.59 6.37
C ARG A 44 -12.21 1.91 5.00
N ARG A 45 -13.19 2.34 4.22
CA ARG A 45 -13.39 1.88 2.83
C ARG A 45 -13.24 3.09 1.92
N PHE A 46 -12.42 2.94 0.91
CA PHE A 46 -12.11 3.96 -0.08
C PHE A 46 -12.35 3.41 -1.47
N GLU A 47 -12.81 4.25 -2.38
CA GLU A 47 -12.74 3.94 -3.80
C GLU A 47 -11.29 4.16 -4.26
N PRO A 48 -10.75 3.29 -5.13
CA PRO A 48 -9.42 3.49 -5.67
C PRO A 48 -9.39 4.78 -6.50
N VAL A 49 -8.37 5.60 -6.29
CA VAL A 49 -8.09 6.77 -7.13
C VAL A 49 -7.74 6.31 -8.54
N GLU A 50 -8.08 7.13 -9.54
CA GLU A 50 -7.77 6.84 -10.93
C GLU A 50 -6.25 6.70 -11.14
N PRO A 51 -5.77 5.61 -11.78
CA PRO A 51 -4.35 5.33 -11.96
C PRO A 51 -3.64 6.38 -12.82
N GLU A 52 -4.37 7.16 -13.61
CA GLU A 52 -3.85 8.23 -14.45
C GLU A 52 -3.19 9.33 -13.60
N VAL A 53 -3.62 9.52 -12.35
CA VAL A 53 -2.96 10.42 -11.40
C VAL A 53 -1.51 9.96 -11.15
N LEU A 54 -1.26 8.64 -11.16
CA LEU A 54 0.08 8.02 -11.02
C LEU A 54 0.86 7.97 -12.35
N GLY A 55 0.30 8.49 -13.45
CA GLY A 55 0.85 8.26 -14.79
C GLY A 55 0.78 6.79 -15.21
N LEU A 56 -0.14 6.02 -14.62
CA LEU A 56 -0.41 4.62 -14.95
C LEU A 56 -1.70 4.50 -15.74
N SER A 57 -1.81 3.49 -16.61
CA SER A 57 -3.03 3.23 -17.38
C SER A 57 -3.71 1.93 -16.98
N ARG A 58 -5.04 1.92 -16.94
CA ARG A 58 -5.80 0.68 -16.73
C ARG A 58 -5.52 -0.33 -17.84
N GLY A 59 -5.17 -1.56 -17.47
CA GLY A 59 -4.93 -2.66 -18.41
C GLY A 59 -3.53 -2.71 -19.03
N GLU A 60 -2.63 -1.80 -18.64
CA GLU A 60 -1.20 -1.86 -18.98
C GLU A 60 -0.53 -3.08 -18.32
N ASP A 61 0.39 -3.73 -19.01
CA ASP A 61 1.15 -4.85 -18.42
C ASP A 61 2.11 -4.29 -17.37
N MET A 62 1.98 -4.80 -16.14
CA MET A 62 2.86 -4.45 -15.05
C MET A 62 4.34 -4.63 -15.43
N TYR A 63 4.72 -5.67 -16.16
CA TYR A 63 6.13 -5.88 -16.47
C TYR A 63 6.69 -4.90 -17.50
N GLU A 64 5.87 -4.23 -18.31
CA GLU A 64 6.32 -3.21 -19.25
C GLU A 64 6.67 -1.90 -18.52
N LEU A 65 6.05 -1.63 -17.37
CA LEU A 65 6.31 -0.42 -16.57
C LEU A 65 7.75 -0.33 -16.05
N VAL A 66 8.49 -1.44 -15.98
CA VAL A 66 9.89 -1.43 -15.54
C VAL A 66 10.86 -0.94 -16.63
N GLU A 67 10.39 -0.79 -17.89
CA GLU A 67 11.17 -0.22 -18.98
C GLU A 67 11.43 1.28 -18.77
N ASP A 68 10.57 1.96 -18.00
CA ASP A 68 10.73 3.35 -17.58
C ASP A 68 10.57 3.49 -16.06
N LEU A 69 11.67 3.31 -15.34
CA LEU A 69 11.69 3.37 -13.88
C LEU A 69 11.34 4.74 -13.30
N GLU A 70 11.40 5.82 -14.09
CA GLU A 70 11.01 7.15 -13.60
C GLU A 70 9.51 7.19 -13.31
N ARG A 71 8.68 6.48 -14.11
CA ARG A 71 7.24 6.30 -13.84
C ARG A 71 6.96 5.59 -12.52
N LEU A 72 7.94 4.84 -12.00
CA LEU A 72 7.83 4.07 -10.75
C LEU A 72 8.59 4.70 -9.58
N ARG A 73 9.15 5.91 -9.77
CA ARG A 73 10.01 6.56 -8.76
C ARG A 73 9.28 6.83 -7.44
N PHE A 74 7.96 7.06 -7.49
CA PHE A 74 7.12 7.23 -6.30
C PHE A 74 7.16 6.01 -5.35
N LEU A 75 7.49 4.81 -5.84
CA LEU A 75 7.64 3.61 -5.00
C LEU A 75 8.92 3.62 -4.16
N LYS A 76 9.95 4.36 -4.60
CA LYS A 76 11.25 4.44 -3.92
C LYS A 76 11.38 5.72 -3.10
N ASP A 77 10.96 6.85 -3.67
CA ASP A 77 11.13 8.19 -3.10
C ASP A 77 9.76 8.89 -2.94
N PRO A 78 8.80 8.32 -2.19
CA PRO A 78 7.42 8.82 -2.12
C PRO A 78 7.31 10.26 -1.58
N GLN A 79 8.26 10.70 -0.75
CA GLN A 79 8.31 12.06 -0.21
C GLN A 79 8.53 13.14 -1.28
N GLU A 80 9.05 12.78 -2.46
CA GLU A 80 9.18 13.72 -3.59
C GLU A 80 7.86 13.90 -4.36
N PHE A 81 6.83 13.14 -3.97
CA PHE A 81 5.50 13.12 -4.58
C PHE A 81 4.45 13.40 -3.51
N GLU A 82 4.66 14.36 -2.60
CA GLU A 82 3.69 14.67 -1.55
C GLU A 82 2.37 15.26 -2.10
N GLU A 83 2.44 16.17 -3.07
CA GLU A 83 1.26 16.72 -3.78
C GLU A 83 0.45 15.60 -4.43
N PHE A 84 1.18 14.71 -5.10
CA PHE A 84 0.92 13.29 -5.29
C PHE A 84 -0.23 12.63 -4.49
N PHE A 85 0.13 12.40 -3.23
CA PHE A 85 -0.64 11.65 -2.25
C PHE A 85 -1.63 12.53 -1.49
N GLY A 86 -1.40 13.85 -1.44
CA GLY A 86 -2.34 14.81 -0.88
C GLY A 86 -3.73 14.66 -1.50
N GLU A 87 -3.83 14.63 -2.83
CA GLU A 87 -5.11 14.40 -3.52
C GLU A 87 -5.71 13.01 -3.24
N ALA A 88 -4.88 11.99 -3.09
CA ALA A 88 -5.32 10.63 -2.77
C ALA A 88 -5.78 10.45 -1.31
N TYR A 89 -5.41 11.37 -0.41
CA TYR A 89 -5.73 11.32 1.02
C TYR A 89 -6.63 12.48 1.50
N GLU A 90 -6.83 13.55 0.71
CA GLU A 90 -7.67 14.71 1.07
C GLU A 90 -9.14 14.55 0.67
N GLU A 91 -9.49 13.72 -0.32
CA GLU A 91 -10.89 13.34 -0.52
C GLU A 91 -11.23 12.11 0.34
N ASN A 92 -11.50 12.32 1.64
CA ASN A 92 -12.42 11.54 2.50
C ASN A 92 -12.50 12.09 3.93
#